data_AF-A0A4Y3IL06-F1
#
_entry.id   AF-A0A4Y3IL06-F1
#
_cell.length_a   1.000
_cell.length_b   1.000
_cell.length_c   1.000
_cell.angle_alpha   90.00
_cell.angle_beta   90.00
_cell.angle_gamma   90.00
#
_symmetry.space_group_name_H-M   'P 1'
#
loop_
_entity.id
_entity.type
_entity.pdbx_description
1 polymer ?
#
loop_
_entity_poly.entity_id
_entity_poly.type
_entity_poly.pdbx_seq_one_letter_code
_entity_poly.pdbx_strand_id
1 'polypeptide(L)'
;MAYASKRFLLLSRLQQDEAQKRRQFIEKYLAEIEPHLFLETENWEQFCGEHCETMQIDKPDREEFAKWCFDFKMWQGDLFVLAPQLVNVEHTANSRVSY
;
A
#
# COMPACT_ATOMS: atom_id res chain seq x y z
N MET A 1 -8.05 -7.05 -20.94
CA MET A 1 -6.74 -7.02 -20.26
C MET A 1 -6.36 -5.56 -20.05
N ALA A 2 -6.37 -5.07 -18.81
CA ALA A 2 -5.83 -3.74 -18.54
C ALA A 2 -4.30 -3.83 -18.65
N TYR A 3 -3.73 -3.19 -19.67
CA TYR A 3 -2.29 -3.13 -19.84
C TYR A 3 -1.69 -2.35 -18.67
N ALA A 4 -0.79 -2.98 -17.90
CA ALA A 4 -0.04 -2.28 -16.86
C ALA A 4 0.70 -1.08 -17.47
N SER A 5 0.69 0.08 -16.80
CA SER A 5 1.38 1.24 -17.37
C SER A 5 2.88 0.98 -17.55
N LYS A 6 3.49 1.71 -18.49
CA LYS A 6 4.94 1.66 -18.72
C LYS A 6 5.77 1.93 -17.45
N ARG A 7 5.21 2.66 -16.48
CA ARG A 7 5.89 2.97 -15.21
C ARG A 7 5.78 1.81 -14.21
N PHE A 8 4.66 1.09 -14.19
CA PHE A 8 4.50 -0.13 -13.39
C PHE A 8 5.53 -1.20 -13.77
N LEU A 9 5.82 -1.33 -15.07
CA LEU A 9 6.82 -2.27 -15.59
C LEU A 9 8.27 -1.95 -15.17
N LEU A 10 8.53 -0.74 -14.66
CA LEU A 10 9.85 -0.36 -14.13
C LEU A 10 10.05 -0.80 -12.68
N LEU A 11 8.99 -1.21 -12.00
CA LEU A 11 9.06 -1.72 -10.63
C LEU A 11 9.69 -3.12 -10.61
N SER A 12 10.38 -3.44 -9.51
CA SER A 12 10.80 -4.83 -9.25
C SER A 12 9.58 -5.75 -9.13
N ARG A 13 9.76 -7.05 -9.40
CA ARG A 13 8.67 -8.03 -9.28
C ARG A 13 8.02 -8.02 -7.90
N LEU A 14 8.82 -7.87 -6.84
CA LEU A 14 8.33 -7.73 -5.47
C LEU A 14 7.39 -6.54 -5.30
N GLN A 15 7.78 -5.37 -5.84
CA GLN A 15 6.95 -4.15 -5.78
C GLN A 15 5.67 -4.28 -6.61
N GLN A 16 5.72 -4.98 -7.74
CA GLN A 16 4.54 -5.26 -8.57
C GLN A 16 3.56 -6.19 -7.83
N ASP A 17 4.07 -7.24 -7.20
CA ASP A 17 3.27 -8.19 -6.41
C ASP A 17 2.61 -7.49 -5.21
N GLU A 18 3.36 -6.62 -4.52
CA GLU A 18 2.84 -5.80 -3.41
C GLU A 18 1.77 -4.80 -3.88
N ALA A 19 1.96 -4.19 -5.06
CA ALA A 19 0.92 -3.38 -5.71
C ALA A 19 -0.36 -4.16 -5.91
N GLN A 20 -0.22 -5.38 -6.43
CA GLN A 20 -1.38 -6.16 -6.79
C GLN A 20 -2.15 -6.56 -5.54
N LYS A 21 -1.45 -6.96 -4.47
CA LYS A 21 -2.04 -7.28 -3.16
C LYS A 21 -2.79 -6.10 -2.57
N ARG A 22 -2.13 -4.94 -2.41
CA ARG A 22 -2.76 -3.77 -1.79
C ARG A 22 -3.93 -3.24 -2.63
N ARG A 23 -3.86 -3.34 -3.96
CA ARG A 23 -4.95 -2.96 -4.85
C ARG A 23 -6.18 -3.84 -4.61
N GLN A 24 -5.97 -5.15 -4.60
CA GLN A 24 -7.05 -6.10 -4.32
C GLN A 24 -7.65 -5.86 -2.94
N PHE A 25 -6.82 -5.53 -1.95
CA PHE A 25 -7.27 -5.24 -0.59
C PHE A 25 -8.16 -3.98 -0.53
N ILE A 26 -7.76 -2.91 -1.21
CA ILE A 26 -8.58 -1.68 -1.35
C ILE A 26 -9.89 -1.97 -2.09
N GLU A 27 -9.82 -2.67 -3.23
CA GLU A 27 -11.00 -3.01 -4.02
C GLU A 27 -11.99 -3.86 -3.20
N LYS A 28 -11.48 -4.76 -2.37
CA LYS A 28 -12.28 -5.59 -1.47
C LYS A 28 -12.92 -4.77 -0.35
N TYR A 29 -12.15 -3.90 0.31
CA TYR A 29 -12.67 -2.99 1.33
C TYR A 29 -13.81 -2.13 0.78
N LEU A 30 -13.62 -1.52 -0.40
CA LEU A 30 -14.61 -0.66 -1.02
C LEU A 30 -15.86 -1.42 -1.52
N ALA A 31 -15.78 -2.73 -1.68
CA ALA A 31 -16.91 -3.58 -2.08
C ALA A 31 -17.72 -4.08 -0.86
N GLU A 32 -17.06 -4.32 0.26
CA GLU A 32 -17.64 -4.99 1.44
C GLU A 32 -18.01 -4.01 2.56
N ILE A 33 -17.32 -2.88 2.66
CA ILE A 33 -17.48 -1.92 3.76
C ILE A 33 -18.02 -0.59 3.24
N GLU A 34 -19.07 -0.08 3.87
CA GLU A 34 -19.59 1.24 3.55
C GLU A 34 -18.60 2.36 3.95
N PRO A 35 -18.40 3.42 3.14
CA PRO A 35 -17.38 4.44 3.41
C PRO A 35 -17.51 5.15 4.77
N HIS A 36 -18.73 5.30 5.28
CA HIS A 36 -18.97 5.99 6.55
C HIS A 36 -18.44 5.19 7.77
N LEU A 37 -18.29 3.87 7.62
CA LEU A 37 -17.81 2.96 8.66
C LEU A 37 -16.29 2.99 8.83
N PHE A 38 -15.55 3.69 7.96
CA PHE A 38 -14.08 3.76 8.02
C PHE A 38 -13.55 4.34 9.34
N LEU A 39 -14.30 5.26 9.96
CA LEU A 39 -13.92 5.88 11.23
C LEU A 39 -14.16 4.95 12.43
N GLU A 40 -14.94 3.89 12.26
CA GLU A 40 -15.28 2.93 13.30
C GLU A 40 -14.17 1.89 13.44
N THR A 41 -13.52 1.89 14.61
CA THR A 41 -12.37 1.01 14.87
C THR A 41 -12.77 -0.47 14.75
N GLU A 42 -13.94 -0.85 15.26
CA GLU A 42 -14.39 -2.25 15.27
C GLU A 42 -14.52 -2.83 13.86
N ASN A 43 -15.06 -2.06 12.91
CA ASN A 43 -15.23 -2.52 11.54
C ASN A 43 -13.89 -2.66 10.82
N TRP A 44 -12.95 -1.76 11.08
CA TRP A 44 -11.58 -1.89 10.57
C TRP A 44 -10.88 -3.15 11.10
N GLU A 45 -10.98 -3.37 12.41
CA GLU A 45 -10.42 -4.54 13.09
C GLU A 45 -11.00 -5.84 12.54
N GLN A 46 -12.32 -5.89 12.35
CA GLN A 46 -12.99 -7.04 11.76
C GLN A 46 -12.53 -7.29 10.32
N PHE A 47 -12.60 -6.27 9.46
CA PHE A 47 -12.21 -6.41 8.06
C PHE A 47 -10.76 -6.88 7.91
N CYS A 48 -9.83 -6.27 8.66
CA CYS A 48 -8.44 -6.67 8.59
C CYS A 48 -8.20 -8.04 9.22
N GLY A 49 -8.89 -8.40 10.30
CA GLY A 49 -8.83 -9.73 10.88
C GLY A 49 -9.18 -10.83 9.87
N GLU A 50 -10.16 -10.59 8.99
CA GLU A 50 -10.58 -11.56 7.97
C GLU A 50 -9.67 -11.58 6.73
N HIS A 51 -9.15 -10.42 6.30
CA HIS A 51 -8.48 -10.30 5.00
C HIS A 51 -6.98 -10.11 5.05
N CYS A 52 -6.41 -9.52 6.11
CA CYS A 52 -4.98 -9.24 6.17
C CYS A 52 -4.15 -10.53 6.16
N GLU A 53 -4.50 -11.53 6.98
CA GLU A 53 -3.82 -12.84 6.99
C GLU A 53 -4.02 -13.59 5.66
N THR A 54 -5.28 -13.68 5.21
CA THR A 54 -5.65 -14.39 3.96
C THR A 54 -4.92 -13.82 2.74
N MET A 55 -4.72 -12.51 2.68
CA MET A 55 -4.07 -11.82 1.56
C MET A 55 -2.57 -11.62 1.76
N GLN A 56 -2.01 -12.10 2.89
CA GLN A 56 -0.61 -11.91 3.28
C GLN A 56 -0.20 -10.44 3.18
N ILE A 57 -0.99 -9.58 3.82
CA ILE A 57 -0.75 -8.16 3.97
C ILE A 57 -0.53 -7.92 5.47
N ASP A 58 0.61 -7.34 5.80
CA ASP A 58 0.84 -6.85 7.16
C ASP A 58 -0.25 -5.83 7.48
N LYS A 59 -0.93 -6.01 8.61
CA LYS A 59 -2.04 -5.16 9.03
C LYS A 59 -1.59 -3.69 9.01
N PRO A 60 -2.10 -2.87 8.07
CA PRO A 60 -1.71 -1.48 8.01
C PRO A 60 -2.42 -0.71 9.13
N ASP A 61 -1.81 0.38 9.57
CA ASP A 61 -2.53 1.35 10.37
C ASP A 61 -3.62 2.01 9.50
N ARG A 62 -4.70 2.48 10.13
CA ARG A 62 -5.82 3.11 9.38
C ARG A 62 -5.36 4.31 8.56
N GLU A 63 -4.44 5.12 9.07
CA GLU A 63 -3.89 6.26 8.35
C GLU A 63 -3.09 5.83 7.12
N GLU A 64 -2.32 4.74 7.25
CA GLU A 64 -1.58 4.17 6.12
C GLU A 64 -2.54 3.62 5.06
N PHE A 65 -3.60 2.91 5.46
CA PHE A 65 -4.62 2.44 4.54
C PHE A 65 -5.36 3.59 3.85
N ALA A 66 -5.71 4.66 4.58
CA ALA A 66 -6.30 5.86 3.98
C ALA A 66 -5.37 6.48 2.93
N LYS A 67 -4.07 6.50 3.20
CA LYS A 67 -3.05 6.93 2.23
C LYS A 67 -3.04 6.03 1.01
N TRP A 68 -3.13 4.70 1.17
CA TRP A 68 -3.21 3.78 0.03
C TRP A 68 -4.45 4.05 -0.83
N CYS A 69 -5.62 4.27 -0.22
CA CYS A 69 -6.86 4.61 -0.94
C CYS A 69 -6.73 5.93 -1.72
N PHE A 70 -6.11 6.94 -1.11
CA PHE A 70 -5.83 8.22 -1.78
C PHE A 70 -4.88 8.04 -2.96
N ASP A 71 -3.75 7.36 -2.75
CA ASP A 71 -2.76 7.09 -3.79
C ASP A 71 -3.36 6.25 -4.92
N PHE A 72 -4.18 5.24 -4.61
CA PHE A 72 -4.88 4.43 -5.61
C PHE A 72 -5.78 5.28 -6.51
N LYS A 73 -6.55 6.20 -5.92
CA LYS A 73 -7.41 7.14 -6.66
C LYS A 73 -6.60 8.17 -7.46
N MET A 74 -5.52 8.69 -6.89
CA MET A 74 -4.67 9.71 -7.52
C MET A 74 -3.87 9.16 -8.71
N TRP A 75 -3.33 7.95 -8.56
CA TRP A 75 -2.44 7.31 -9.54
C TRP A 75 -3.14 6.30 -10.46
N GLN A 76 -4.47 6.20 -10.38
CA GLN A 76 -5.28 5.22 -11.13
C GLN A 76 -4.75 3.77 -11.00
N GLY A 77 -4.22 3.43 -9.83
CA GLY A 77 -3.70 2.08 -9.52
C GLY A 77 -2.32 1.73 -10.09
N ASP A 78 -1.66 2.61 -10.84
CA ASP A 78 -0.39 2.27 -11.53
C ASP A 78 0.89 2.48 -10.68
N LEU A 79 0.86 3.35 -9.66
CA LEU A 79 2.08 3.77 -8.93
C LEU A 79 1.94 3.83 -7.40
N PHE A 80 0.84 3.32 -6.86
CA PHE A 80 0.49 3.55 -5.45
C PHE A 80 1.39 2.81 -4.44
N VAL A 81 2.31 1.94 -4.90
CA VAL A 81 3.33 1.26 -4.07
C VAL A 81 4.63 2.04 -3.95
N LEU A 82 4.77 3.18 -4.65
CA LEU A 82 5.95 4.03 -4.54
C LEU A 82 5.98 4.90 -3.29
N ALA A 83 5.09 4.66 -2.31
CA ALA A 83 5.29 5.23 -0.99
C ALA A 83 6.68 4.79 -0.51
N PRO A 84 7.60 5.73 -0.24
CA PRO A 84 8.95 5.36 0.14
C PRO A 84 8.84 4.51 1.39
N GLN A 85 9.32 3.27 1.32
CA GLN A 85 9.63 2.55 2.54
C GLN A 85 10.59 3.48 3.29
N LEU A 86 10.20 3.90 4.50
CA LEU A 86 11.14 4.52 5.41
C LEU A 86 12.18 3.44 5.68
N VAL A 87 13.20 3.39 4.83
CA VAL A 87 14.44 2.68 5.11
C VAL A 87 14.87 3.27 6.42
N ASN A 88 14.79 2.48 7.49
CA ASN A 88 15.32 2.84 8.78
C ASN A 88 16.68 3.49 8.55
N VAL A 89 16.75 4.78 8.87
CA VAL A 89 17.95 5.60 8.76
C VAL A 89 18.90 5.13 9.86
N GLU A 90 19.57 4.01 9.61
CA GLU A 90 20.73 3.55 10.35
C GLU A 90 21.81 3.07 9.37
N HIS A 91 22.09 3.87 8.34
CA HIS A 91 23.41 3.88 7.72
C HIS A 91 24.08 5.21 8.08
N THR A 92 24.54 5.23 9.32
CA THR A 92 25.47 6.19 9.89
C THR A 92 26.74 6.27 9.06
N ALA A 93 27.06 7.50 8.64
CA ALA A 93 28.38 8.08 8.49
C ALA A 93 29.48 7.29 7.75
N ASN A 94 29.76 7.68 6.51
CA ASN A 94 31.10 8.13 6.10
C ASN A 94 31.12 8.64 4.65
N SER A 95 30.76 9.91 4.47
CA SER A 95 31.34 10.71 3.37
C SER A 95 32.25 11.75 3.99
N ARG A 96 33.50 11.32 4.29
CA ARG A 96 34.60 12.27 4.41
C ARG A 96 34.89 12.80 3.01
N VAL A 97 34.45 14.04 2.77
CA VAL A 97 35.00 14.88 1.71
C VAL A 97 36.47 15.12 2.06
N SER A 98 37.38 14.66 1.21
CA SER A 98 38.79 15.09 1.23
C SER A 98 39.00 16.12 0.14
N TYR A 99 39.66 17.20 0.55
CA TYR A 99 39.96 18.46 -0.16
C TYR A 99 40.45 18.34 -1.59
#